data_AF-A0A662BK65-F1
#
_entry.id   AF-A0A662BK65-F1
#
_cell.length_a   1.000
_cell.length_b   1.000
_cell.length_c   1.000
_cell.angle_alpha   90.00
_cell.angle_beta   90.00
_cell.angle_gamma   90.00
#
_symmetry.space_group_name_H-M   'P 1'
#
loop_
_entity.id
_entity.type
_entity.pdbx_description
1 polymer ?
#
loop_
_entity_poly.entity_id
_entity_poly.type
_entity_poly.pdbx_seq_one_letter_code
_entity_poly.pdbx_strand_id
1 'polypeptide(L)' 'MPIKSYIAHPHNGKYQELLSELSNITDCDIIPSKNKEIAIVVTDTKSDLEDKNIQIEINAIKSLNILSLVSGFETDQ' A
#
# COMPACT_ATOMS: atom_id res chain seq x y z
N MET A 1 -0.51 -15.32 -8.42
CA MET A 1 -1.12 -13.98 -8.51
C MET A 1 -1.55 -13.57 -7.11
N PRO A 2 -0.62 -13.07 -6.28
CA PRO A 2 -0.98 -12.64 -4.95
C PRO A 2 -1.69 -11.27 -4.98
N ILE A 3 -2.84 -11.21 -4.31
CA ILE A 3 -3.57 -9.96 -4.08
C ILE A 3 -3.45 -9.63 -2.60
N LYS A 4 -2.86 -8.49 -2.25
CA LYS A 4 -2.69 -8.10 -0.84
C LYS A 4 -3.34 -6.75 -0.57
N SER A 5 -3.98 -6.64 0.58
CA SER A 5 -4.56 -5.39 1.06
C SER A 5 -3.83 -4.92 2.30
N TYR A 6 -3.43 -3.65 2.27
CA TYR A 6 -2.71 -2.97 3.32
C TYR A 6 -3.48 -1.73 3.76
N ILE A 7 -3.32 -1.38 5.03
CA ILE A 7 -3.68 -0.08 5.55
C ILE A 7 -2.38 0.69 5.76
N ALA A 8 -2.24 1.78 5.02
CA ALA A 8 -1.17 2.74 5.15
C ALA A 8 -1.60 3.84 6.13
N HIS A 9 -0.91 3.90 7.27
CA HIS A 9 -1.02 4.98 8.22
C HIS A 9 0.07 6.02 7.93
N PRO A 10 -0.27 7.21 7.45
CA PRO A 10 0.67 8.31 7.31
C PRO A 10 1.16 8.82 8.68
N HIS A 11 2.26 9.54 8.66
CA HIS A 11 2.61 10.48 9.74
C HIS A 11 1.62 11.65 9.79
N ASN A 12 1.42 12.21 10.98
CA ASN A 12 0.57 13.38 11.21
C ASN A 12 0.88 14.51 10.22
N GLY A 13 -0.12 14.96 9.47
CA GLY A 13 0.00 16.04 8.49
C GLY A 13 0.67 15.65 7.16
N LYS A 14 1.11 14.40 6.98
CA LYS A 14 1.72 13.90 5.73
C LYS A 14 0.79 13.04 4.88
N TYR A 15 -0.51 13.04 5.17
CA TYR A 15 -1.49 12.23 4.45
C TYR A 15 -1.54 12.53 2.94
N GLN A 16 -1.49 13.80 2.55
CA GLN A 16 -1.51 14.19 1.13
C GLN A 16 -0.24 13.79 0.39
N GLU A 17 0.93 13.90 1.03
CA GLU A 17 2.18 13.42 0.46
C GLU A 17 2.16 11.91 0.29
N LEU A 18 1.74 11.17 1.32
CA LEU A 18 1.60 9.72 1.25
C LEU A 18 0.67 9.29 0.10
N LEU A 19 -0.48 9.93 -0.05
CA LEU A 19 -1.41 9.64 -1.15
C LEU A 19 -0.79 9.89 -2.53
N SER A 20 -0.03 10.98 -2.66
CA SER A 20 0.61 11.34 -3.93
C SER A 20 1.72 10.35 -4.29
N GLU A 21 2.55 9.97 -3.31
CA GLU A 21 3.61 8.96 -3.47
C GLU A 21 3.01 7.58 -3.80
N LEU A 22 1.97 7.17 -3.07
CA LEU A 22 1.28 5.90 -3.31
C LEU A 22 0.58 5.86 -4.67
N SER A 23 0.02 6.98 -5.14
CA SER A 23 -0.63 7.06 -6.45
C SER A 23 0.36 6.99 -7.62
N ASN A 24 1.66 7.20 -7.37
CA ASN A 24 2.71 7.00 -8.37
C ASN A 24 3.14 5.52 -8.50
N ILE A 25 2.75 4.65 -7.56
CA ILE A 25 3.08 3.23 -7.62
C ILE A 25 2.13 2.55 -8.61
N THR A 26 2.69 1.89 -9.61
CA THR A 26 1.94 1.12 -10.62
C THR A 26 1.52 -0.23 -10.02
N ASP A 27 0.42 -0.84 -10.47
CA ASP A 27 -0.14 -2.10 -9.91
C ASP A 27 -0.62 -1.99 -8.44
N CYS A 28 -0.94 -0.76 -7.99
CA CYS A 28 -1.54 -0.49 -6.69
C CYS A 28 -2.83 0.33 -6.81
N ASP A 29 -3.90 -0.15 -6.19
CA ASP A 29 -5.17 0.56 -6.04
C ASP A 29 -5.20 1.28 -4.68
N ILE A 30 -5.27 2.61 -4.71
CA ILE A 30 -5.22 3.45 -3.50
C ILE A 30 -6.61 3.99 -3.20
N ILE A 31 -7.16 3.60 -2.06
CA ILE A 31 -8.47 4.04 -1.59
C ILE A 31 -8.27 4.98 -0.39
N PRO A 32 -8.39 6.31 -0.58
CA PRO A 32 -8.29 7.27 0.51
C PRO A 32 -9.49 7.17 1.46
N SER A 33 -9.24 7.16 2.77
CA SER A 33 -10.30 7.26 3.77
C SER A 33 -10.78 8.70 3.95
N LYS A 34 -12.11 8.88 4.00
CA LYS A 34 -12.74 10.21 4.19
C LYS A 34 -12.82 10.63 5.67
N ASN A 35 -12.73 9.67 6.59
CA ASN A 35 -13.02 9.89 8.00
C ASN A 35 -11.77 9.81 8.89
N LYS A 36 -10.68 9.23 8.38
CA LYS A 36 -9.42 9.04 9.10
C LYS A 36 -8.28 9.34 8.15
N GLU A 37 -7.19 9.89 8.67
CA GLU A 37 -5.93 10.06 7.93
C GLU A 37 -5.28 8.69 7.69
N ILE A 38 -5.91 7.83 6.87
CA ILE A 38 -5.43 6.51 6.47
C ILE A 38 -5.77 6.28 5.00
N ALA A 39 -4.96 5.47 4.33
CA ALA A 39 -5.23 5.00 2.97
C ALA A 39 -5.23 3.47 2.96
N ILE A 40 -6.13 2.88 2.19
CA ILE A 40 -6.09 1.45 1.90
C ILE A 40 -5.31 1.30 0.59
N VAL A 41 -4.36 0.38 0.58
CA VAL A 41 -3.54 0.04 -0.58
C VAL A 41 -3.85 -1.39 -0.94
N VAL A 42 -4.34 -1.63 -2.15
CA VAL A 42 -4.58 -2.97 -2.68
C VAL A 42 -3.56 -3.22 -3.77
N THR A 43 -2.74 -4.24 -3.61
CA THR A 43 -1.75 -4.66 -4.60
C THR A 43 -2.32 -5.84 -5.38
N ASP A 44 -2.28 -5.75 -6.71
CA ASP A 44 -2.57 -6.87 -7.61
C ASP A 44 -1.29 -7.14 -8.38
N THR A 45 -0.61 -8.24 -8.08
CA THR A 45 0.69 -8.53 -8.69
C THR A 45 0.72 -9.90 -9.33
N LYS A 46 1.53 -10.05 -10.38
CA LYS A 46 1.63 -11.32 -11.12
C LYS A 46 2.53 -12.32 -10.41
N SER A 47 3.46 -11.85 -9.57
CA SER A 47 4.41 -12.68 -8.84
C SER A 47 4.74 -12.14 -7.45
N ASP A 48 5.10 -13.02 -6.53
CA ASP A 48 5.60 -12.69 -5.19
C ASP A 48 6.81 -11.74 -5.19
N LEU A 49 7.60 -11.76 -6.26
CA LEU A 49 8.73 -10.84 -6.41
C LEU A 49 8.25 -9.39 -6.61
N GLU A 50 7.22 -9.18 -7.42
CA GLU A 50 6.61 -7.86 -7.64
C GLU A 50 5.92 -7.38 -6.35
N ASP A 51 5.19 -8.25 -5.66
CA ASP A 51 4.59 -7.93 -4.36
C ASP A 51 5.63 -7.45 -3.34
N LYS A 52 6.76 -8.14 -3.24
CA LYS A 52 7.86 -7.74 -2.34
C LYS A 52 8.45 -6.40 -2.75
N ASN A 53 8.65 -6.15 -4.04
CA ASN A 53 9.17 -4.87 -4.51
C ASN A 53 8.23 -3.72 -4.15
N ILE A 54 6.93 -3.87 -4.43
CA ILE A 54 5.91 -2.89 -4.07
C ILE A 54 5.88 -2.68 -2.55
N GLN A 55 5.94 -3.75 -1.76
CA GLN A 55 5.97 -3.64 -0.30
C GLN A 55 7.21 -2.88 0.20
N ILE A 56 8.37 -3.08 -0.43
CA ILE A 56 9.60 -2.33 -0.11
C ILE A 56 9.45 -0.87 -0.51
N GLU A 57 8.90 -0.57 -1.69
CA GLU A 57 8.66 0.80 -2.16
C GLU A 57 7.71 1.55 -1.22
N ILE A 58 6.60 0.92 -0.83
CA ILE A 58 5.65 1.50 0.12
C ILE A 58 6.33 1.75 1.48
N ASN A 59 7.09 0.79 2.00
CA ASN A 59 7.83 0.96 3.27
C ASN A 59 8.94 2.01 3.19
N ALA A 60 9.48 2.30 2.00
CA ALA A 60 10.48 3.33 1.80
C ALA A 60 9.90 4.76 1.82
N ILE A 61 8.57 4.91 1.72
CA ILE A 61 7.89 6.21 1.78
C ILE A 61 8.09 6.82 3.17
N LYS A 62 8.84 7.91 3.26
CA LYS A 62 9.11 8.65 4.52
C LYS A 62 7.85 9.25 5.16
N SER A 63 6.77 9.34 4.40
CA SER A 63 5.47 9.82 4.85
C SER A 63 4.63 8.73 5.50
N LEU A 64 5.01 7.46 5.35
CA LEU A 64 4.36 6.30 5.96
C LEU A 64 4.91 6.06 7.37
N ASN A 65 4.01 5.95 8.33
CA ASN A 65 4.34 5.61 9.72
C ASN A 65 4.17 4.11 9.98
N ILE A 66 3.04 3.54 9.57
CA ILE A 66 2.72 2.12 9.79
C ILE A 66 2.08 1.54 8.53
N LEU A 67 2.56 0.39 8.07
CA LEU A 67 1.90 -0.45 7.08
C LEU A 67 1.32 -1.69 7.77
N SER A 68 0.01 -1.88 7.69
CA SER A 68 -0.66 -3.06 8.26
C SER A 68 -1.25 -3.92 7.16
N LEU A 69 -0.76 -5.16 7.00
CA LEU A 69 -1.38 -6.15 6.11
C LEU A 69 -2.70 -6.61 6.74
N VAL A 70 -3.80 -6.43 6.00
CA VAL A 70 -5.15 -6.84 6.45
C VAL A 70 -5.52 -8.20 5.89
N SER A 71 -5.20 -8.43 4.61
CA SER A 71 -5.51 -9.68 3.94
C SER A 71 -4.51 -9.90 2.81
N GLY A 72 -3.92 -11.09 2.75
CA GLY A 72 -3.14 -11.55 1.61
C GLY A 72 -3.82 -12.79 1.05
N PHE A 73 -4.23 -12.72 -0.21
CA PHE A 73 -4.68 -13.87 -0.96
C PHE A 73 -3.51 -14.38 -1.80
N GLU A 74 -2.92 -15.49 -1.36
CA GLU A 74 -1.82 -16.15 -2.06
C GLU A 74 -2.39 -17.34 -2.83
N THR A 75 -2.45 -17.24 -4.16
CA THR A 75 -2.76 -18.38 -5.02
C THR A 75 -1.49 -19.20 -5.21
N ASP A 76 -1.31 -20.25 -4.42
CA ASP A 76 -0.32 -21.30 -4.71
C ASP A 76 -0.83 -22.10 -5.92
N GLN A 77 -0.14 -21.99 -7.05
CA GLN A 77 -0.36 -22.84 -8.23
C GLN A 77 0.96 -23.46 -8.68
#